data_AF-A0A1M3BSL3-F1
#
_entry.id   AF-A0A1M3BSL3-F1
#
_cell.length_a   1.000
_cell.length_b   1.000
_cell.length_c   1.000
_cell.angle_alpha   90.00
_cell.angle_beta   90.00
_cell.angle_gamma   90.00
#
_symmetry.space_group_name_H-M   'P 1'
#
loop_
_entity.id
_entity.type
_entity.pdbx_description
1 polymer ?
#
loop_
_entity_poly.entity_id
_entity_poly.type
_entity_poly.pdbx_seq_one_letter_code
_entity_poly.pdbx_strand_id
1 'polypeptide(L)'
;MSILVKATPAPAARTKETRQMSYLYAGLLVVLAVTQLFTFDEFIELVPAFNLPFGRGFTYALAPLIVATEVFAIPFLLRMKLSVAFRWLSMLCGWFVAAIWTFISLWIVLTNPAIETVGYFGTLVTLVPGWWAVCVGFALCILTTWTSWGLWPGARTKK
;
A
#
# COMPACT_ATOMS: atom_id res chain seq x y z
N MET A 1 6.17 -22.52 -20.20
CA MET A 1 5.09 -21.59 -19.74
C MET A 1 4.34 -22.05 -18.47
N SER A 2 4.69 -23.18 -17.82
CA SER A 2 3.97 -23.67 -16.61
C SER A 2 4.35 -22.99 -15.27
N ILE A 3 5.55 -22.40 -15.18
CA ILE A 3 6.07 -21.82 -13.92
C ILE A 3 5.35 -20.51 -13.53
N LEU A 4 4.79 -19.79 -14.51
CA LEU A 4 4.04 -18.55 -14.28
C LEU A 4 2.66 -18.78 -13.67
N VAL A 5 2.12 -20.00 -13.78
CA VAL A 5 0.75 -20.34 -13.33
C VAL A 5 0.78 -21.18 -12.05
N LYS A 6 1.83 -21.99 -11.86
CA LYS A 6 1.94 -22.87 -10.68
C LYS A 6 2.35 -22.08 -9.44
N ALA A 7 1.68 -22.35 -8.31
CA ALA A 7 2.07 -21.80 -7.02
C ALA A 7 3.49 -22.29 -6.65
N THR A 8 4.41 -21.35 -6.50
CA THR A 8 5.80 -21.61 -6.13
C THR A 8 6.10 -21.03 -4.75
N PRO A 9 6.93 -21.70 -3.94
CA PRO A 9 7.36 -21.16 -2.66
C PRO A 9 8.08 -19.82 -2.87
N ALA A 10 7.97 -18.93 -1.88
CA ALA A 10 8.65 -17.65 -1.93
C ALA A 10 10.16 -17.80 -1.76
N PRO A 11 10.99 -17.01 -2.48
CA PRO A 11 12.41 -16.90 -2.22
C PRO A 11 12.67 -16.68 -0.74
N ALA A 12 13.79 -17.22 -0.25
CA ALA A 12 14.29 -16.88 1.07
C ALA A 12 14.53 -15.36 1.14
N ALA A 13 14.14 -14.74 2.26
CA ALA A 13 14.49 -13.34 2.49
C ALA A 13 16.01 -13.20 2.53
N ARG A 14 16.55 -12.15 1.92
CA ARG A 14 18.00 -11.91 1.89
C ARG A 14 18.61 -11.83 3.29
N THR A 15 17.90 -11.21 4.22
CA THR A 15 18.35 -11.05 5.62
C THR A 15 17.18 -11.26 6.60
N LYS A 16 17.49 -11.43 7.89
CA LYS A 16 16.46 -11.56 8.96
C LYS A 16 15.68 -10.26 9.14
N GLU A 17 16.36 -9.13 9.00
CA GLU A 17 15.81 -7.78 9.12
C GLU A 17 14.80 -7.52 7.99
N THR A 18 15.12 -7.94 6.76
CA THR A 18 14.18 -7.86 5.62
C THR A 18 12.86 -8.57 5.93
N ARG A 19 12.93 -9.75 6.56
CA ARG A 19 11.74 -10.52 6.94
C ARG A 19 10.93 -9.81 8.03
N GLN A 20 11.59 -9.19 9.00
CA GLN A 20 10.90 -8.41 10.04
C GLN A 20 10.24 -7.17 9.44
N MET A 21 10.93 -6.45 8.56
CA MET A 21 10.39 -5.28 7.86
C MET A 21 9.19 -5.64 6.97
N SER A 22 9.20 -6.81 6.33
CA SER A 22 8.05 -7.26 5.54
C SER A 22 6.83 -7.59 6.40
N TYR A 23 7.02 -8.14 7.60
CA TYR A 23 5.93 -8.34 8.55
C TYR A 23 5.40 -7.04 9.14
N LEU A 24 6.29 -6.09 9.46
CA LEU A 24 5.89 -4.76 9.90
C LEU A 24 5.05 -4.07 8.83
N TYR A 25 5.53 -4.07 7.57
CA TYR A 25 4.82 -3.43 6.49
C TYR A 25 3.48 -4.12 6.20
N ALA A 26 3.44 -5.45 6.19
CA ALA A 26 2.18 -6.20 6.04
C ALA A 26 1.19 -5.86 7.15
N GLY A 27 1.65 -5.78 8.41
CA GLY A 27 0.81 -5.39 9.54
C GLY A 27 0.23 -3.99 9.39
N LEU A 28 1.04 -3.02 8.96
CA LEU A 28 0.58 -1.66 8.67
C LEU A 28 -0.51 -1.65 7.59
N LEU A 29 -0.27 -2.33 6.47
CA LEU A 29 -1.27 -2.41 5.39
C LEU A 29 -2.56 -3.10 5.82
N VAL A 30 -2.47 -4.13 6.65
CA VAL A 30 -3.67 -4.79 7.21
C VAL A 30 -4.47 -3.81 8.08
N VAL A 31 -3.81 -3.05 8.96
CA VAL A 31 -4.50 -2.07 9.80
C VAL A 31 -5.16 -1.00 8.93
N LEU A 32 -4.44 -0.42 7.97
CA LEU A 32 -4.98 0.57 7.04
C LEU A 32 -6.21 0.02 6.30
N ALA A 33 -6.07 -1.13 5.63
CA ALA A 33 -7.15 -1.73 4.85
C ALA A 33 -8.37 -2.06 5.71
N VAL A 34 -8.16 -2.63 6.91
CA VAL A 34 -9.27 -2.96 7.83
C VAL A 34 -9.98 -1.70 8.30
N THR A 35 -9.25 -0.69 8.75
CA THR A 35 -9.86 0.58 9.21
C THR A 35 -10.62 1.30 8.10
N GLN A 36 -10.05 1.35 6.89
CA GLN A 36 -10.71 1.91 5.71
C GLN A 36 -11.96 1.11 5.31
N LEU A 37 -11.93 -0.22 5.41
CA LEU A 37 -13.09 -1.08 5.14
C LEU A 37 -14.21 -0.90 6.17
N PHE A 38 -13.87 -0.67 7.44
CA PHE A 38 -14.86 -0.42 8.49
C PHE A 38 -15.64 0.89 8.26
N THR A 39 -15.00 1.90 7.67
CA THR A 39 -15.61 3.19 7.37
C THR A 39 -15.69 3.44 5.87
N PHE A 40 -15.91 2.38 5.07
CA PHE A 40 -15.76 2.47 3.61
C PHE A 40 -16.77 3.45 2.98
N ASP A 41 -18.00 3.46 3.49
CA ASP A 41 -19.07 4.35 3.01
C ASP A 41 -18.74 5.84 3.20
N GLU A 42 -17.99 6.18 4.24
CA GLU A 42 -17.52 7.55 4.49
C GLU A 42 -16.19 7.82 3.75
N PHE A 43 -15.33 6.82 3.66
CA PHE A 43 -14.04 6.92 2.98
C PHE A 43 -14.20 7.19 1.47
N ILE A 44 -15.21 6.59 0.83
CA ILE A 44 -15.49 6.81 -0.59
C ILE A 44 -15.94 8.25 -0.89
N GLU A 45 -16.59 8.92 0.07
CA GLU A 45 -16.96 10.34 -0.02
C GLU A 45 -15.81 11.28 0.40
N LEU A 46 -14.91 10.80 1.28
CA LEU A 46 -13.75 11.55 1.71
C LEU A 46 -12.74 11.80 0.58
N VAL A 47 -12.47 10.80 -0.26
CA VAL A 47 -11.45 10.91 -1.32
C VAL A 47 -11.76 12.00 -2.36
N PRO A 48 -13.00 12.17 -2.85
CA PRO A 48 -13.39 13.34 -3.64
C PRO A 48 -13.19 14.68 -2.94
N ALA A 49 -13.36 14.74 -1.61
CA ALA A 49 -13.17 15.96 -0.82
C ALA A 49 -11.70 16.43 -0.78
N PHE A 50 -10.75 15.55 -1.10
CA PHE A 50 -9.33 15.92 -1.25
C PHE A 50 -9.05 16.80 -2.46
N ASN A 51 -10.04 16.99 -3.35
CA ASN A 51 -9.95 17.83 -4.55
C ASN A 51 -8.69 17.52 -5.38
N LEU A 52 -8.44 16.23 -5.59
CA LEU A 52 -7.31 15.73 -6.37
C LEU A 52 -7.40 16.25 -7.82
N PRO A 53 -6.29 16.37 -8.56
CA PRO A 53 -6.28 16.90 -9.92
C PRO A 53 -6.94 15.98 -10.97
N PHE A 54 -7.60 14.92 -10.52
CA PHE A 54 -8.29 13.94 -11.35
C PHE A 54 -9.78 14.27 -11.45
N GLY A 55 -10.46 13.80 -12.51
CA GLY A 55 -11.90 14.00 -12.63
C GLY A 55 -12.68 13.31 -11.49
N ARG A 56 -13.83 13.89 -11.10
CA ARG A 56 -14.65 13.39 -9.96
C ARG A 56 -14.99 11.90 -10.05
N GLY A 57 -15.26 11.38 -11.25
CA GLY A 57 -15.55 9.95 -11.42
C GLY A 57 -14.36 9.05 -11.04
N PHE A 58 -13.13 9.49 -11.33
CA PHE A 58 -11.92 8.74 -10.99
C PHE A 58 -11.63 8.80 -9.48
N THR A 59 -11.91 9.91 -8.81
CA THR A 59 -11.70 10.03 -7.35
C THR A 59 -12.61 9.08 -6.56
N TYR A 60 -13.84 8.85 -7.00
CA TYR A 60 -14.71 7.83 -6.39
C TYR A 60 -14.17 6.41 -6.56
N ALA A 61 -13.57 6.10 -7.72
CA ALA A 61 -12.93 4.80 -7.96
C ALA A 61 -11.61 4.62 -7.20
N LEU A 62 -10.99 5.72 -6.74
CA LEU A 62 -9.69 5.68 -6.08
C LEU A 62 -9.78 5.06 -4.68
N ALA A 63 -10.85 5.32 -3.92
CA ALA A 63 -11.06 4.71 -2.60
C ALA A 63 -11.06 3.16 -2.63
N PRO A 64 -11.89 2.48 -3.45
CA PRO A 64 -11.81 1.01 -3.57
C PRO A 64 -10.49 0.53 -4.16
N LEU A 65 -9.87 1.30 -5.06
CA LEU A 65 -8.56 0.96 -5.62
C LEU A 65 -7.48 0.93 -4.54
N ILE A 66 -7.44 1.92 -3.65
CA ILE A 66 -6.49 1.99 -2.52
C ILE A 66 -6.62 0.74 -1.68
N VAL A 67 -7.81 0.46 -1.15
CA VAL A 67 -8.08 -0.72 -0.30
C VAL A 67 -7.70 -2.02 -1.02
N ALA A 68 -8.08 -2.16 -2.29
CA ALA A 68 -7.73 -3.35 -3.07
C ALA A 68 -6.21 -3.52 -3.21
N THR A 69 -5.49 -2.45 -3.52
CA THR A 69 -4.02 -2.49 -3.63
C THR A 69 -3.34 -2.78 -2.29
N GLU A 70 -3.86 -2.28 -1.17
CA GLU A 70 -3.38 -2.62 0.17
C GLU A 70 -3.53 -4.12 0.45
N VAL A 71 -4.69 -4.70 0.17
CA VAL A 71 -4.95 -6.13 0.37
C VAL A 71 -4.10 -6.98 -0.57
N PHE A 72 -3.99 -6.61 -1.84
CA PHE A 72 -3.20 -7.35 -2.83
C PHE A 72 -1.69 -7.24 -2.61
N ALA A 73 -1.18 -6.30 -1.81
CA ALA A 73 0.23 -6.22 -1.45
C ALA A 73 0.65 -7.25 -0.38
N ILE A 74 -0.29 -7.68 0.48
CA ILE A 74 -0.02 -8.56 1.62
C ILE A 74 0.60 -9.91 1.21
N PRO A 75 0.12 -10.63 0.17
CA PRO A 75 0.65 -11.94 -0.19
C PRO A 75 2.14 -11.95 -0.50
N PHE A 76 2.67 -10.89 -1.12
CA PHE A 76 4.10 -10.70 -1.34
C PHE A 76 4.86 -10.50 -0.02
N LEU A 77 4.38 -9.59 0.84
CA LEU A 77 5.03 -9.23 2.10
C LEU A 77 5.08 -10.38 3.11
N LEU A 78 4.02 -11.20 3.14
CA LEU A 78 3.94 -12.41 3.97
C LEU A 78 4.59 -13.63 3.33
N ARG A 79 5.15 -13.50 2.11
CA ARG A 79 5.84 -14.57 1.38
C ARG A 79 4.97 -15.81 1.16
N MET A 80 3.69 -15.60 0.84
CA MET A 80 2.75 -16.68 0.58
C MET A 80 3.13 -17.47 -0.70
N LYS A 81 2.63 -18.71 -0.80
CA LYS A 81 2.77 -19.55 -2.00
C LYS A 81 1.92 -18.96 -3.11
N LEU A 82 2.55 -18.41 -4.13
CA LEU A 82 1.89 -17.69 -5.22
C LEU A 82 2.55 -18.05 -6.55
N SER A 83 1.86 -17.77 -7.64
CA SER A 83 2.47 -17.80 -8.95
C SER A 83 3.51 -16.68 -9.09
N VAL A 84 4.51 -16.84 -9.96
CA VAL A 84 5.55 -15.81 -10.14
C VAL A 84 4.95 -14.50 -10.63
N ALA A 85 3.97 -14.55 -11.55
CA ALA A 85 3.28 -13.37 -12.06
C ALA A 85 2.52 -12.63 -10.95
N PHE A 86 1.78 -13.37 -10.11
CA PHE A 86 1.03 -12.76 -9.02
C PHE A 86 1.94 -12.20 -7.92
N ARG A 87 3.14 -12.77 -7.73
CA ARG A 87 4.14 -12.21 -6.82
C ARG A 87 4.65 -10.84 -7.29
N TRP A 88 4.85 -10.66 -8.60
CA TRP A 88 5.18 -9.36 -9.17
C TRP A 88 4.02 -8.37 -9.03
N LEU A 89 2.80 -8.78 -9.35
CA LEU A 89 1.62 -7.94 -9.18
C LEU A 89 1.47 -7.46 -7.73
N SER A 90 1.58 -8.38 -6.77
CA SER A 90 1.48 -8.09 -5.34
C SER A 90 2.60 -7.14 -4.88
N MET A 91 3.83 -7.30 -5.37
CA MET A 91 4.91 -6.34 -5.13
C MET A 91 4.59 -4.95 -5.69
N LEU A 92 4.06 -4.87 -6.92
CA LEU A 92 3.65 -3.61 -7.54
C LEU A 92 2.51 -2.93 -6.77
N CYS A 93 1.54 -3.70 -6.25
CA CYS A 93 0.50 -3.17 -5.37
C CYS A 93 1.09 -2.47 -4.15
N GLY A 94 2.12 -3.03 -3.52
CA GLY A 94 2.82 -2.37 -2.41
C GLY A 94 3.47 -1.03 -2.80
N TRP A 95 4.00 -0.93 -4.02
CA TRP A 95 4.50 0.33 -4.58
C TRP A 95 3.40 1.34 -4.86
N PHE A 96 2.28 0.89 -5.42
CA PHE A 96 1.14 1.76 -5.67
C PHE A 96 0.58 2.36 -4.38
N VAL A 97 0.43 1.56 -3.31
CA VAL A 97 -0.03 2.06 -2.01
C VAL A 97 0.89 3.16 -1.49
N ALA A 98 2.20 2.91 -1.45
CA ALA A 98 3.15 3.91 -0.97
C ALA A 98 3.15 5.19 -1.83
N ALA A 99 3.08 5.04 -3.15
CA ALA A 99 3.03 6.16 -4.09
C ALA A 99 1.73 6.97 -3.96
N ILE A 100 0.58 6.31 -3.89
CA ILE A 100 -0.74 6.96 -3.76
C ILE A 100 -0.79 7.76 -2.45
N TRP A 101 -0.42 7.15 -1.32
CA TRP A 101 -0.45 7.84 -0.03
C TRP A 101 0.54 9.00 0.06
N THR A 102 1.72 8.85 -0.53
CA THR A 102 2.69 9.96 -0.61
C THR A 102 2.14 11.10 -1.45
N PHE A 103 1.54 10.78 -2.61
CA PHE A 103 0.94 11.77 -3.49
C PHE A 103 -0.24 12.49 -2.84
N ILE A 104 -1.19 11.76 -2.25
CA ILE A 104 -2.35 12.33 -1.55
C ILE A 104 -1.88 13.24 -0.41
N SER A 105 -0.95 12.78 0.43
CA SER A 105 -0.45 13.57 1.56
C SER A 105 0.23 14.85 1.10
N LEU A 106 1.07 14.77 0.05
CA LEU A 106 1.73 15.93 -0.52
C LEU A 106 0.72 16.91 -1.14
N TRP A 107 -0.25 16.39 -1.88
CA TRP A 107 -1.30 17.19 -2.51
C TRP A 107 -2.12 17.97 -1.49
N ILE A 108 -2.61 17.29 -0.45
CA ILE A 108 -3.41 17.90 0.61
C ILE A 108 -2.62 19.01 1.30
N VAL A 109 -1.37 18.76 1.68
CA VAL A 109 -0.53 19.75 2.37
C VAL A 109 -0.23 20.97 1.48
N LEU A 110 -0.07 20.79 0.18
CA LEU A 110 0.27 21.88 -0.75
C LEU A 110 -0.94 22.67 -1.24
N THR A 111 -2.14 22.08 -1.28
CA THR A 111 -3.30 22.68 -1.96
C THR A 111 -4.48 22.95 -1.04
N ASN A 112 -4.71 22.11 -0.02
CA ASN A 112 -5.91 22.16 0.80
C ASN A 112 -5.60 21.78 2.26
N PRO A 113 -4.87 22.65 3.01
CA PRO A 113 -4.50 22.36 4.40
C PRO A 113 -5.69 22.33 5.37
N ALA A 114 -6.89 22.74 4.93
CA ALA A 114 -8.10 22.80 5.76
C ALA A 114 -8.92 21.50 5.78
N ILE A 115 -8.42 20.40 5.21
CA ILE A 115 -9.08 19.09 5.24
C ILE A 115 -8.98 18.50 6.66
N GLU A 116 -10.05 17.88 7.16
CA GLU A 116 -10.13 17.39 8.54
C GLU A 116 -9.32 16.10 8.79
N THR A 117 -9.08 15.29 7.76
CA THR A 117 -8.34 14.03 7.88
C THR A 117 -7.50 13.69 6.63
N VAL A 118 -6.32 13.10 6.83
CA VAL A 118 -5.48 12.56 5.75
C VAL A 118 -6.09 11.29 5.13
N GLY A 119 -6.93 10.56 5.88
CA GLY A 119 -7.62 9.36 5.39
C GLY A 119 -6.87 8.04 5.55
N TYR A 120 -5.66 8.02 6.14
CA TYR A 120 -4.89 6.77 6.34
C TYR A 120 -5.74 5.66 6.99
N PHE A 121 -6.46 6.00 8.05
CA PHE A 121 -7.32 5.07 8.79
C PHE A 121 -8.81 5.21 8.41
N GLY A 122 -9.08 5.66 7.18
CA GLY A 122 -10.43 6.07 6.77
C GLY A 122 -10.90 7.30 7.55
N THR A 123 -12.18 7.28 7.98
CA THR A 123 -12.78 8.29 8.86
C THR A 123 -12.83 7.85 10.33
N LEU A 124 -12.38 6.62 10.62
CA LEU A 124 -12.38 6.05 11.97
C LEU A 124 -11.49 6.87 12.93
N VAL A 125 -10.35 7.34 12.44
CA VAL A 125 -9.44 8.21 13.18
C VAL A 125 -9.14 9.44 12.34
N THR A 126 -9.59 10.59 12.83
CA THR A 126 -9.33 11.88 12.18
C THR A 126 -7.91 12.32 12.49
N LEU A 127 -7.08 12.38 11.45
CA LEU A 127 -5.69 12.82 11.56
C LEU A 127 -5.50 14.08 10.73
N VAL A 128 -5.34 15.22 11.42
CA VAL A 128 -5.18 16.51 10.76
C VAL A 128 -3.97 16.46 9.80
N PRO A 129 -4.17 16.76 8.51
CA PRO A 129 -3.09 16.77 7.54
C PRO A 129 -1.96 17.72 7.88
N GLY A 130 -0.74 17.26 7.65
CA GLY A 130 0.46 18.05 7.86
C GLY A 130 1.70 17.37 7.29
N TRP A 131 2.86 18.00 7.43
CA TRP A 131 4.12 17.46 6.92
C TRP A 131 4.49 16.09 7.50
N TRP A 132 4.01 15.77 8.71
CA TRP A 132 4.16 14.45 9.30
C TRP A 132 3.54 13.35 8.42
N ALA A 133 2.41 13.61 7.76
CA ALA A 133 1.74 12.66 6.88
C ALA A 133 2.60 12.38 5.63
N VAL A 134 3.23 13.43 5.09
CA VAL A 134 4.19 13.29 3.99
C VAL A 134 5.38 12.42 4.42
N CYS A 135 5.89 12.61 5.64
CA CYS A 135 6.94 11.75 6.20
C CYS A 135 6.50 10.28 6.34
N VAL A 136 5.24 10.03 6.73
CA VAL A 136 4.67 8.67 6.77
C VAL A 136 4.61 8.06 5.36
N GLY A 137 4.16 8.81 4.35
CA GLY A 137 4.21 8.37 2.95
C GLY A 137 5.62 7.97 2.51
N PHE A 138 6.63 8.80 2.81
CA PHE A 138 8.03 8.46 2.54
C PHE A 138 8.51 7.22 3.30
N ALA A 139 8.08 7.03 4.56
CA ALA A 139 8.39 5.83 5.31
C ALA A 139 7.82 4.57 4.63
N LEU A 140 6.60 4.63 4.09
CA LEU A 140 6.01 3.55 3.30
C LEU A 140 6.82 3.28 2.01
N CYS A 141 7.31 4.32 1.33
CA CYS A 141 8.20 4.17 0.17
C CYS A 141 9.51 3.47 0.54
N ILE A 142 10.12 3.82 1.67
CA ILE A 142 11.35 3.18 2.17
C ILE A 142 11.09 1.70 2.50
N LEU A 143 10.01 1.40 3.23
CA LEU A 143 9.62 0.03 3.56
C LEU A 143 9.34 -0.80 2.30
N THR A 144 8.66 -0.22 1.33
CA THR A 144 8.37 -0.88 0.06
C THR A 144 9.65 -1.14 -0.72
N THR A 145 10.57 -0.18 -0.78
CA THR A 145 11.87 -0.34 -1.45
C THR A 145 12.70 -1.44 -0.80
N TRP A 146 12.76 -1.45 0.54
CA TRP A 146 13.51 -2.43 1.31
C TRP A 146 12.96 -3.84 1.12
N THR A 147 11.65 -4.00 1.26
CA THR A 147 10.97 -5.30 1.10
C THR A 147 11.05 -5.79 -0.34
N SER A 148 10.93 -4.91 -1.33
CA SER A 148 11.11 -5.23 -2.75
C SER A 148 12.52 -5.74 -3.05
N TRP A 149 13.55 -5.05 -2.56
CA TRP A 149 14.94 -5.44 -2.75
C TRP A 149 15.26 -6.77 -2.07
N GLY A 150 14.78 -6.96 -0.84
CA GLY A 150 15.10 -8.12 -0.01
C GLY A 150 14.25 -9.37 -0.29
N LEU A 151 13.08 -9.23 -0.90
CA LEU A 151 12.16 -10.31 -1.29
C LEU A 151 11.99 -10.44 -2.82
N TRP A 152 12.94 -9.91 -3.58
CA TRP A 152 12.88 -9.79 -5.04
C TRP A 152 12.31 -11.05 -5.73
N PRO A 153 11.19 -10.98 -6.47
CA PRO A 153 10.53 -12.15 -7.05
C PRO A 153 11.39 -12.93 -8.04
N GLY A 154 12.35 -12.28 -8.69
CA GLY A 154 13.30 -12.90 -9.62
C GLY A 154 14.52 -13.53 -8.96
N ALA A 155 14.67 -13.46 -7.63
CA ALA A 155 15.78 -14.08 -6.94
C ALA A 155 15.67 -15.61 -7.04
N ARG A 156 16.75 -16.29 -7.44
CA ARG A 156 16.78 -17.76 -7.51
C ARG A 156 16.45 -18.34 -6.14
N THR A 157 15.38 -19.13 -6.07
CA THR A 157 15.07 -19.97 -4.91
C THR A 157 16.24 -20.94 -4.75
N LYS A 158 17.08 -20.76 -3.72
CA LYS A 158 18.00 -21.82 -3.30
C LYS A 158 17.11 -22.98 -2.88
N LYS A 159 17.16 -24.08 -3.65
CA LYS A 159 16.50 -25.34 -3.30
C LYS A 159 17.11 -25.89 -2.01
#